data_AF-A0A367ASG0-F1
#
_entry.id   AF-A0A367ASG0-F1
#
_cell.length_a   1.000
_cell.length_b   1.000
_cell.length_c   1.000
_cell.angle_alpha   90.00
_cell.angle_beta   90.00
_cell.angle_gamma   90.00
#
_symmetry.space_group_name_H-M   'P 1'
#
loop_
_entity.id
_entity.type
_entity.pdbx_description
1 polymer ?
#
loop_
_entity_poly.entity_id
_entity_poly.type
_entity_poly.pdbx_seq_one_letter_code
_entity_poly.pdbx_strand_id
1 'polypeptide(L)' 'MSEQDAVRPLLRVVRGEPSAEELAALTVVVAALSQRRSRKRPTPVGAWASYADGHRRAVQAGPGGWRSAGRFA' A
#
# COMPACT_ATOMS: atom_id res chain seq x y z
N MET A 1 40.83 -4.69 -2.05
CA MET A 1 39.76 -4.11 -2.89
C MET A 1 38.68 -5.17 -3.06
N SER A 2 37.74 -5.22 -2.11
CA SER A 2 36.48 -5.96 -2.27
C SER A 2 35.41 -5.04 -1.73
N GLU A 3 34.95 -4.17 -2.62
CA GLU A 3 33.87 -3.19 -2.48
C GLU A 3 32.50 -3.88 -2.45
N GLN A 4 32.38 -5.00 -1.74
CA GLN A 4 31.10 -5.63 -1.48
C GLN A 4 30.51 -4.97 -0.24
N ASP A 5 30.16 -3.70 -0.40
CA ASP A 5 29.23 -3.04 0.50
C ASP A 5 27.90 -3.82 0.37
N ALA A 6 27.68 -4.76 1.29
CA ALA A 6 26.77 -5.88 1.08
C ALA A 6 25.30 -5.45 1.20
N VAL A 7 24.80 -4.81 0.15
CA VAL A 7 23.36 -4.72 -0.12
C VAL A 7 22.84 -6.16 -0.21
N ARG A 8 21.96 -6.55 0.71
CA ARG A 8 21.34 -7.88 0.67
C ARG A 8 20.63 -8.06 -0.68
N PRO A 9 20.89 -9.15 -1.41
CA PRO A 9 20.27 -9.38 -2.72
C PRO A 9 18.76 -9.57 -2.56
N LEU A 10 17.98 -8.96 -3.46
CA LEU A 10 16.51 -9.08 -3.47
C LEU A 10 16.02 -10.47 -3.91
N LEU A 11 16.81 -11.17 -4.73
CA LEU A 11 16.50 -12.50 -5.24
C LEU A 11 17.79 -13.34 -5.31
N ARG A 12 17.70 -14.63 -4.96
CA ARG A 12 18.81 -15.60 -5.04
C ARG A 12 18.32 -16.90 -5.66
N VAL A 13 19.03 -17.38 -6.68
CA VAL A 13 18.80 -18.71 -7.25
C VAL A 13 19.46 -19.74 -6.35
N VAL A 14 18.66 -20.66 -5.80
CA VAL A 14 19.16 -21.71 -4.89
C VAL A 14 19.42 -23.03 -5.63
N ARG A 15 18.74 -23.24 -6.76
CA ARG A 15 18.84 -24.44 -7.59
C ARG A 15 18.41 -24.13 -9.04
N GLY A 16 18.98 -24.86 -10.00
CA GLY A 16 18.70 -24.74 -11.42
C GLY A 16 19.63 -23.75 -12.12
N GLU A 17 19.66 -23.81 -13.45
CA GLU A 17 20.40 -22.88 -14.31
C GLU A 17 19.38 -22.13 -15.17
N PRO A 18 18.80 -21.03 -14.66
CA PRO A 18 17.81 -20.27 -15.41
C PRO A 18 18.46 -19.59 -16.61
N SER A 19 17.70 -19.46 -17.70
CA SER A 19 18.18 -18.71 -18.86
C SER A 19 18.31 -17.22 -18.53
N ALA A 20 19.04 -16.49 -19.36
CA ALA A 20 19.17 -15.03 -19.23
C ALA A 20 17.80 -14.33 -19.31
N GLU A 21 16.90 -14.84 -20.16
CA GLU A 21 15.54 -14.35 -20.34
C GLU A 21 14.69 -14.57 -19.08
N GLU A 22 14.81 -15.74 -18.45
CA GLU A 22 14.07 -16.05 -17.22
C GLU A 22 14.52 -15.18 -16.05
N LEU A 23 15.84 -14.98 -15.90
CA LEU A 23 16.40 -14.06 -14.91
C LEU A 23 15.94 -12.62 -15.14
N ALA A 24 15.93 -12.16 -16.40
CA ALA A 24 15.45 -10.83 -16.76
C ALA A 24 13.96 -10.67 -16.40
N ALA A 25 13.13 -11.66 -16.75
CA ALA A 25 11.70 -11.65 -16.45
C ALA A 25 11.43 -11.55 -14.94
N LEU A 26 12.10 -12.39 -14.14
CA LEU A 26 11.96 -12.35 -12.68
C LEU A 26 12.45 -11.02 -12.09
N THR A 27 13.54 -10.47 -12.61
CA THR A 27 14.06 -9.16 -12.17
C THR A 27 13.06 -8.05 -12.43
N VAL A 28 12.44 -8.02 -13.61
CA VAL A 28 11.39 -7.04 -13.96
C VAL A 28 10.19 -7.16 -13.03
N VAL A 29 9.75 -8.38 -12.72
CA VAL A 29 8.63 -8.62 -11.79
C VAL A 29 8.96 -8.13 -10.38
N VAL A 30 10.14 -8.48 -9.86
CA VAL A 30 10.57 -8.03 -8.52
C VAL A 30 10.71 -6.51 -8.47
N ALA A 31 11.27 -5.89 -9.50
CA ALA A 31 11.35 -4.44 -9.61
C ALA A 31 9.96 -3.80 -9.66
N ALA A 32 9.02 -4.36 -10.43
CA ALA A 32 7.64 -3.91 -10.51
C ALA A 32 6.92 -3.97 -9.15
N LEU A 33 7.10 -5.06 -8.39
CA LEU A 33 6.52 -5.22 -7.07
C LEU A 33 7.18 -4.35 -6.00
N SER A 34 8.47 -4.07 -6.14
CA SER A 34 9.24 -3.23 -5.22
C SER A 34 8.97 -1.73 -5.40
N GLN A 35 8.40 -1.32 -6.54
CA GLN A 35 8.02 0.07 -6.77
C GLN A 35 6.99 0.50 -5.73
N ARG A 36 7.35 1.49 -4.91
CA ARG A 36 6.42 2.15 -4.00
C ARG A 36 5.31 2.80 -4.82
N ARG A 37 4.12 2.21 -4.78
CA ARG A 37 2.93 2.85 -5.35
C ARG A 37 2.68 4.14 -4.59
N SER A 38 2.50 5.24 -5.32
CA SER A 38 2.08 6.49 -4.71
C SER A 38 0.77 6.24 -3.96
N ARG A 39 0.75 6.53 -2.65
CA ARG A 39 -0.49 6.47 -1.87
C ARG A 39 -1.39 7.57 -2.40
N LYS A 40 -2.40 7.19 -3.17
CA LYS A 40 -3.48 8.11 -3.51
C LYS A 40 -4.29 8.33 -2.24
N ARG A 41 -4.43 9.59 -1.83
CA ARG A 41 -5.39 9.94 -0.78
C ARG A 41 -6.77 9.50 -1.28
N PRO A 42 -7.55 8.74 -0.48
CA PRO A 42 -8.93 8.44 -0.85
C PRO A 42 -9.67 9.73 -1.16
N THR A 43 -10.44 9.75 -2.25
CA THR A 43 -11.36 10.85 -2.52
C THR A 43 -12.32 10.96 -1.33
N PRO A 44 -12.41 12.11 -0.65
CA PRO A 44 -13.40 12.30 0.40
C PRO A 44 -14.78 12.02 -0.18
N VAL A 45 -15.47 11.04 0.37
CA VAL A 45 -16.86 10.77 0.04
C VAL A 45 -17.74 11.65 0.91
N GLY A 46 -18.82 12.17 0.32
CA GLY A 46 -19.89 12.80 1.10
C GLY A 46 -20.40 11.82 2.15
N ALA A 47 -20.96 12.34 3.23
CA ALA A 47 -21.24 11.52 4.39
C ALA A 47 -22.17 10.32 4.08
N TRP A 48 -23.07 10.42 3.10
CA TRP A 48 -24.00 9.34 2.68
C TRP A 48 -23.28 8.11 2.11
N ALA A 49 -22.15 8.31 1.43
CA ALA A 49 -21.35 7.24 0.86
C ALA A 49 -20.21 6.80 1.78
N SER A 50 -20.16 7.32 3.02
CA SER A 50 -19.14 6.96 4.00
C SER A 50 -19.52 5.68 4.73
N TYR A 51 -18.61 4.71 4.80
CA TYR A 51 -18.74 3.53 5.68
C TYR A 51 -18.41 3.86 7.15
N ALA A 52 -18.35 5.15 7.50
CA ALA A 52 -18.06 5.61 8.85
C ALA A 52 -19.05 5.05 9.88
N ASP A 53 -20.30 4.82 9.48
CA ASP A 53 -21.37 4.40 10.37
C ASP A 53 -21.29 2.88 10.71
N GLY A 54 -20.53 2.10 9.93
CA GLY A 54 -20.25 0.69 10.23
C GLY A 54 -19.32 0.48 11.44
N HIS A 55 -18.71 1.53 11.97
CA HIS A 55 -17.86 1.50 13.15
C HIS A 55 -18.22 2.65 14.08
N ARG A 56 -18.52 2.35 15.35
CA ARG A 56 -18.80 3.41 16.35
C ARG A 56 -17.58 4.31 16.51
N ARG A 57 -17.73 5.60 16.17
CA ARG A 57 -16.69 6.62 16.42
C ARG A 57 -17.06 7.50 17.61
N ALA A 58 -16.04 8.06 18.25
CA ALA A 58 -16.24 9.08 19.27
C ALA A 58 -16.91 10.32 18.66
N VAL A 59 -17.95 10.82 19.33
CA VAL A 59 -18.64 12.05 18.95
C VAL A 59 -17.66 13.21 19.07
N GLN A 60 -17.44 13.94 17.97
CA GLN A 60 -16.55 15.11 17.97
C GLN A 60 -17.33 16.35 18.41
N ALA A 61 -16.85 17.02 19.46
CA ALA A 61 -17.38 18.31 19.87
C ALA A 61 -16.88 19.41 18.91
N GLY A 62 -17.78 20.30 18.49
CA GLY A 62 -17.44 21.46 17.65
C GLY A 62 -18.36 21.64 16.44
N PRO A 63 -18.10 22.67 15.62
CA PRO A 63 -18.91 22.98 14.45
C PRO A 63 -19.06 21.79 13.50
N GLY A 64 -20.30 21.38 13.23
CA GLY A 64 -20.62 20.22 12.39
C GLY A 64 -20.81 18.89 13.13
N GLY A 65 -20.35 18.76 14.38
CA GLY A 65 -20.48 17.53 15.18
C GLY A 65 -21.92 17.09 15.44
N TRP A 66 -22.82 18.05 15.65
CA TRP A 66 -24.26 17.79 15.80
C TRP A 66 -24.90 17.23 14.52
N ARG A 67 -24.48 17.71 13.33
CA ARG A 67 -25.02 17.23 12.05
C ARG A 67 -24.53 15.81 11.73
N SER A 68 -23.34 15.43 12.22
CA SER A 68 -22.81 14.08 12.06
C SER A 68 -23.42 13.07 13.03
N ALA A 69 -23.99 13.50 14.15
CA ALA A 69 -24.56 12.60 15.16
C ALA A 69 -25.89 11.95 14.76
N GLY A 70 -26.62 12.54 13.79
CA GLY A 70 -27.91 12.05 13.30
C GLY A 70 -27.86 11.22 12.03
N ARG A 71 -26.66 10.84 11.55
CA ARG A 71 -26.54 9.94 10.40
C ARG A 71 -26.85 8.52 10.89
N PHE A 72 -27.90 7.92 10.34
CA PHE A 72 -28.23 6.54 10.63
C PHE A 72 -27.18 5.61 10.02
N ALA A 73 -26.89 4.54 10.76
CA ALA A 73 -26.12 3.39 10.29
C ALA A 73 -26.72 2.78 9.02
#